data_AF-A0A1Q7H2H2-F1
#
_entry.id   AF-A0A1Q7H2H2-F1
#
_cell.length_a   1.000
_cell.length_b   1.000
_cell.length_c   1.000
_cell.angle_alpha   90.00
_cell.angle_beta   90.00
_cell.angle_gamma   90.00
#
_symmetry.space_group_name_H-M   'P 1'
#
loop_
_entity.id
_entity.type
_entity.pdbx_description
1 polymer ?
#
loop_
_entity_poly.entity_id
_entity_poly.type
_entity_poly.pdbx_seq_one_letter_code
_entity_poly.pdbx_strand_id
1 'polypeptide(L)'
;KFAASLPTDPITALIARQLVKSGTSVGANYRSSCRAKSRPDFIAKLTTAEEEADETQYWLELLVEASIISQDAAVTLLDEAEQLVRIFVASIKTARGFSR
;
A
#
# COMPACT_ATOMS: atom_id res chain seq x y z
N LYS A 1 -5.13 -9.26 9.93
CA LYS A 1 -6.09 -10.38 9.86
C LYS A 1 -5.76 -11.28 8.67
N PHE A 2 -5.80 -10.76 7.44
CA PHE A 2 -5.45 -11.50 6.21
C PHE A 2 -4.08 -12.20 6.26
N ALA A 3 -3.00 -11.49 6.58
CA ALA A 3 -1.67 -12.12 6.65
C ALA A 3 -1.55 -13.28 7.66
N ALA A 4 -2.42 -13.32 8.67
CA ALA A 4 -2.44 -14.41 9.65
C ALA A 4 -3.19 -15.66 9.17
N SER A 5 -3.96 -15.57 8.06
CA SER A 5 -4.61 -16.72 7.43
C SER A 5 -3.78 -17.37 6.33
N LEU A 6 -2.59 -16.83 6.03
CA LEU A 6 -1.69 -17.38 5.02
C LEU A 6 -0.99 -18.66 5.53
N PRO A 7 -0.63 -19.59 4.63
CA PRO A 7 0.24 -20.72 4.96
C PRO A 7 1.52 -20.29 5.69
N THR A 8 1.98 -21.13 6.62
CA THR A 8 3.13 -20.82 7.48
C THR A 8 4.46 -21.38 6.95
N ASP A 9 4.53 -21.74 5.67
CA ASP A 9 5.79 -22.19 5.08
C ASP A 9 6.79 -21.02 4.97
N PRO A 10 8.10 -21.29 4.89
CA PRO A 10 9.13 -20.24 4.95
C PRO A 10 9.02 -19.17 3.85
N ILE A 11 8.57 -19.55 2.64
CA ILE A 11 8.47 -18.64 1.49
C ILE A 11 7.27 -17.73 1.69
N THR A 12 6.09 -18.30 1.97
CA THR A 12 4.89 -17.52 2.25
C THR A 12 5.06 -16.61 3.46
N ALA A 13 5.73 -17.08 4.52
CA ALA A 13 6.01 -16.28 5.70
C ALA A 13 6.91 -15.06 5.40
N LEU A 14 7.81 -15.15 4.41
CA LEU A 14 8.62 -14.01 3.97
C LEU A 14 7.76 -12.96 3.26
N ILE A 15 6.91 -13.40 2.32
CA ILE A 15 5.99 -12.52 1.59
C ILE A 15 5.00 -11.86 2.56
N ALA A 16 4.41 -12.64 3.47
CA ALA A 16 3.48 -12.15 4.48
C ALA A 16 4.10 -11.06 5.37
N ARG A 17 5.39 -11.18 5.72
CA ARG A 17 6.10 -10.15 6.48
C ARG A 17 6.25 -8.85 5.68
N GLN A 18 6.59 -8.94 4.39
CA GLN A 18 6.69 -7.74 3.54
C GLN A 18 5.33 -7.08 3.32
N LEU A 19 4.28 -7.88 3.10
CA LEU A 19 2.90 -7.41 3.00
C LEU A 19 2.43 -6.68 4.27
N VAL A 20 2.72 -7.24 5.45
CA VAL A 20 2.36 -6.58 6.72
C VAL A 20 3.15 -5.29 6.91
N LYS A 21 4.44 -5.30 6.57
CA LYS A 21 5.30 -4.12 6.70
C LYS A 21 4.79 -2.98 5.80
N SER A 22 4.66 -3.22 4.50
CA SER A 22 4.17 -2.23 3.54
C SER A 22 2.76 -1.75 3.89
N GLY A 23 1.82 -2.67 4.12
CA GLY A 23 0.43 -2.31 4.41
C GLY A 23 0.26 -1.48 5.70
N THR A 24 1.09 -1.72 6.72
CA THR A 24 1.07 -0.90 7.95
C THR A 24 1.81 0.43 7.77
N SER A 25 2.84 0.48 6.93
CA SER A 25 3.56 1.71 6.57
C SER A 25 2.67 2.73 5.85
N VAL A 26 1.69 2.30 5.04
CA VAL A 26 0.76 3.22 4.35
C VAL A 26 0.09 4.19 5.34
N GLY A 27 -0.55 3.64 6.37
CA GLY A 27 -1.23 4.45 7.39
C GLY A 27 -0.26 5.28 8.23
N ALA A 28 0.92 4.74 8.52
CA ALA A 28 1.96 5.45 9.27
C ALA A 28 2.47 6.68 8.50
N ASN A 29 2.80 6.52 7.22
CA ASN A 29 3.27 7.61 6.35
C ASN A 29 2.16 8.63 6.06
N TYR A 30 0.93 8.19 5.82
CA TYR A 30 -0.21 9.11 5.71
C TYR A 30 -0.38 9.97 6.97
N ARG A 31 -0.33 9.35 8.17
CA ARG A 31 -0.39 10.08 9.44
C ARG A 31 0.78 11.05 9.62
N SER A 32 1.97 10.70 9.13
CA SER A 32 3.14 11.59 9.10
C SER A 32 2.92 12.79 8.17
N SER A 33 2.33 12.58 6.99
CA SER A 33 2.00 13.64 6.03
C SER A 33 1.03 14.66 6.63
N CYS A 34 0.06 14.23 7.45
CA CYS A 34 -0.86 15.10 8.17
C CYS A 34 -0.17 16.06 9.18
N ARG A 35 1.10 15.78 9.53
CA ARG A 35 1.94 16.61 10.40
C ARG A 35 3.10 17.26 9.65
N ALA A 36 2.97 17.40 8.33
CA ALA A 36 3.99 18.01 7.51
C ALA A 36 4.24 19.47 7.89
N LYS A 37 5.50 19.88 7.80
CA LYS A 37 5.96 21.24 8.18
C LYS A 37 5.88 22.23 7.02
N SER A 38 5.70 21.75 5.81
CA SER A 38 5.61 22.54 4.59
C SER A 38 4.90 21.75 3.49
N ARG A 39 4.52 22.42 2.40
CA ARG A 39 3.91 21.79 1.23
C ARG A 39 4.85 20.76 0.54
N PRO A 40 6.15 21.04 0.35
CA PRO A 40 7.09 20.01 -0.12
C PRO A 40 7.22 18.81 0.82
N ASP A 41 7.26 19.03 2.14
CA ASP A 41 7.32 17.95 3.14
C ASP A 41 6.04 17.09 3.13
N PHE A 42 4.87 17.72 2.93
CA PHE A 42 3.60 17.03 2.74
C PHE A 42 3.64 16.12 1.51
N ILE A 43 4.07 16.66 0.36
CA ILE A 43 4.19 15.90 -0.89
C ILE A 43 5.13 14.71 -0.71
N ALA A 44 6.32 14.92 -0.15
CA ALA A 44 7.30 13.85 0.01
C ALA A 44 6.77 12.70 0.88
N LYS A 45 6.17 13.02 2.04
CA LYS A 45 5.61 12.01 2.95
C LYS A 45 4.40 11.28 2.36
N LEU A 46 3.57 12.00 1.60
CA LEU A 46 2.41 11.40 0.95
C LEU A 46 2.84 10.52 -0.23
N THR A 47 3.92 10.87 -0.94
CA THR A 47 4.57 9.98 -1.92
C THR A 47 5.04 8.69 -1.26
N THR A 48 5.69 8.75 -0.10
CA THR A 48 6.05 7.51 0.61
C THR A 48 4.82 6.67 0.99
N ALA A 49 3.70 7.29 1.38
CA ALA A 49 2.47 6.55 1.65
C ALA A 49 1.89 5.87 0.39
N GLU A 50 2.07 6.50 -0.77
CA GLU A 50 1.67 5.97 -2.08
C GLU A 50 2.56 4.81 -2.52
N GLU A 51 3.88 4.95 -2.43
CA GLU A 51 4.85 3.88 -2.72
C GLU A 51 4.58 2.63 -1.87
N GLU A 52 4.25 2.80 -0.58
CA GLU A 52 3.94 1.67 0.31
C GLU A 52 2.59 1.01 -0.02
N ALA A 53 1.64 1.76 -0.58
CA ALA A 53 0.35 1.21 -1.00
C ALA A 53 0.49 0.40 -2.29
N ASP A 54 1.29 0.89 -3.23
CA ASP A 54 1.68 0.18 -4.45
C ASP A 54 2.47 -1.09 -4.12
N GLU A 55 3.44 -1.02 -3.20
CA GLU A 55 4.18 -2.20 -2.74
C GLU A 55 3.25 -3.22 -2.06
N THR A 56 2.26 -2.76 -1.28
CA THR A 56 1.24 -3.64 -0.69
C THR A 56 0.45 -4.38 -1.77
N GLN A 57 0.05 -3.67 -2.83
CA GLN A 57 -0.64 -4.27 -3.98
C GLN A 57 0.23 -5.33 -4.66
N TYR A 58 1.50 -5.02 -4.93
CA TYR A 58 2.46 -5.96 -5.52
C TYR A 58 2.57 -7.26 -4.71
N TRP A 59 2.65 -7.18 -3.38
CA TRP A 59 2.73 -8.39 -2.55
C TRP A 59 1.45 -9.23 -2.57
N LEU A 60 0.27 -8.61 -2.75
CA LEU A 60 -1.00 -9.32 -2.94
C LEU A 60 -1.04 -10.03 -4.30
N GLU A 61 -0.63 -9.33 -5.36
CA GLU A 61 -0.52 -9.89 -6.71
C GLU A 61 0.43 -11.10 -6.73
N LEU A 62 1.60 -10.97 -6.09
CA LEU A 62 2.57 -12.07 -6.02
C LEU A 62 2.01 -13.31 -5.30
N LEU A 63 1.20 -13.14 -4.25
CA LEU A 63 0.54 -14.26 -3.57
C LEU A 63 -0.46 -14.98 -4.48
N VAL A 64 -1.18 -14.24 -5.34
CA VAL A 64 -2.09 -14.80 -6.34
C VAL A 64 -1.32 -15.51 -7.44
N GLU A 65 -0.31 -14.86 -8.02
CA GLU A 65 0.52 -15.42 -9.10
C GLU A 65 1.23 -16.71 -8.66
N ALA A 66 1.72 -16.75 -7.42
CA ALA A 66 2.31 -17.94 -6.82
C ALA A 66 1.29 -19.03 -6.45
N SER A 67 -0.01 -18.82 -6.71
CA SER A 67 -1.12 -19.72 -6.35
C SER A 67 -1.17 -20.04 -4.84
N ILE A 68 -0.67 -19.14 -3.99
CA ILE A 68 -0.73 -19.26 -2.53
C ILE A 68 -2.13 -18.91 -2.03
N ILE A 69 -2.80 -17.98 -2.72
CA ILE A 69 -4.19 -17.59 -2.49
C ILE A 69 -4.94 -17.52 -3.83
N SER A 70 -6.27 -17.58 -3.79
CA SER A 70 -7.08 -17.30 -4.98
C SER A 70 -7.23 -15.81 -5.25
N GLN A 71 -7.49 -15.45 -6.50
CA GLN A 71 -7.86 -14.07 -6.87
C GLN A 71 -9.03 -13.55 -6.03
N ASP A 72 -10.06 -14.39 -5.80
CA ASP A 72 -11.23 -14.02 -5.00
C ASP A 72 -10.88 -13.71 -3.53
N ALA A 73 -9.85 -14.35 -2.98
CA ALA A 73 -9.38 -14.06 -1.63
C ALA A 73 -8.63 -12.72 -1.53
N ALA A 74 -8.07 -12.24 -2.66
CA ALA A 74 -7.32 -10.99 -2.74
C ALA A 74 -8.14 -9.81 -3.27
N VAL A 75 -9.25 -10.06 -3.98
CA VAL A 75 -9.95 -9.05 -4.81
C VAL A 75 -10.29 -7.77 -4.06
N THR A 76 -10.83 -7.87 -2.84
CA THR A 76 -11.19 -6.69 -2.04
C THR A 76 -9.95 -5.92 -1.60
N LEU A 77 -8.87 -6.61 -1.22
CA LEU A 77 -7.63 -5.97 -0.77
C LEU A 77 -6.87 -5.32 -1.94
N LEU A 78 -6.91 -5.93 -3.12
CA LEU A 78 -6.34 -5.36 -4.33
C LEU A 78 -7.08 -4.09 -4.74
N ASP A 79 -8.42 -4.12 -4.74
CA ASP A 79 -9.25 -2.93 -5.02
C ASP A 79 -9.02 -1.82 -3.99
N GLU A 80 -8.94 -2.15 -2.69
CA GLU A 80 -8.62 -1.18 -1.64
C GLU A 80 -7.22 -0.56 -1.82
N ALA A 81 -6.21 -1.37 -2.14
CA ALA A 81 -4.85 -0.88 -2.37
C ALA A 81 -4.80 0.05 -3.60
N GLU A 82 -5.44 -0.33 -4.71
CA GLU A 82 -5.52 0.50 -5.91
C GLU A 82 -6.24 1.83 -5.63
N GLN A 83 -7.34 1.80 -4.87
CA GLN A 83 -8.05 3.01 -4.47
C GLN A 83 -7.16 3.94 -3.65
N LEU A 84 -6.37 3.41 -2.72
CA LEU A 84 -5.42 4.19 -1.93
C LEU A 84 -4.34 4.84 -2.80
N VAL A 85 -3.73 4.08 -3.72
CA VAL A 85 -2.76 4.63 -4.69
C VAL A 85 -3.39 5.78 -5.47
N ARG A 86 -4.58 5.58 -6.04
CA ARG A 86 -5.29 6.62 -6.80
C ARG A 86 -5.59 7.87 -5.97
N ILE A 87 -6.02 7.70 -4.72
CA ILE A 87 -6.29 8.80 -3.77
C ILE A 87 -5.01 9.59 -3.49
N PHE A 88 -3.90 8.91 -3.21
CA PHE A 88 -2.64 9.58 -2.90
C PHE A 88 -2.06 10.28 -4.13
N VAL A 89 -2.08 9.65 -5.30
CA VAL A 89 -1.67 10.28 -6.57
C VAL A 89 -2.49 11.55 -6.85
N ALA A 90 -3.82 11.50 -6.70
CA ALA A 90 -4.69 12.66 -6.91
C ALA A 90 -4.39 13.79 -5.89
N SER A 91 -4.15 13.42 -4.64
CA SER A 91 -3.81 14.35 -3.56
C SER A 91 -2.45 15.01 -3.80
N ILE A 92 -1.44 14.26 -4.26
CA ILE A 92 -0.11 14.76 -4.63
C ILE A 92 -0.20 15.72 -5.82
N LYS A 93 -0.97 15.38 -6.87
CA LYS A 93 -1.19 16.26 -8.03
C LYS A 93 -1.82 17.59 -7.63
N THR A 94 -2.86 17.53 -6.80
CA THR A 94 -3.52 18.71 -6.23
C THR A 94 -2.52 19.53 -5.41
N ALA A 95 -1.75 18.87 -4.53
CA ALA A 95 -0.72 19.49 -3.73
C ALA A 95 0.45 20.04 -4.58
N ARG A 96 0.67 19.62 -5.82
CA ARG A 96 1.65 20.25 -6.73
C ARG A 96 1.10 21.46 -7.48
N GLY A 97 -0.21 21.71 -7.42
CA GLY A 97 -0.86 22.76 -8.18
C GLY A 97 -1.21 22.37 -9.61
N PHE A 98 -1.11 21.07 -9.95
CA PHE A 98 -1.73 20.55 -11.16
C PHE A 98 -3.25 20.49 -10.96
N SER A 99 -3.89 21.64 -11.14
CA SER A 99 -5.33 21.68 -11.40
C SER A 99 -5.53 21.26 -12.86
N ARG A 100 -6.53 20.40 -13.11
CA ARG A 100 -6.92 19.96 -14.45
C ARG A 100 -7.10 21.11 -15.42
#